data_AF-A0A5S4YY43-F1
#
_entry.id   AF-A0A5S4YY43-F1
#
_cell.length_a   1.000
_cell.length_b   1.000
_cell.length_c   1.000
_cell.angle_alpha   90.00
_cell.angle_beta   90.00
_cell.angle_gamma   90.00
#
_symmetry.space_group_name_H-M   'P 1'
#
loop_
_entity.id
_entity.type
_entity.pdbx_description
1 polymer ?
#
loop_
_entity_poly.entity_id
_entity_poly.type
_entity_poly.pdbx_seq_one_letter_code
_entity_poly.pdbx_strand_id
1 'polypeptide(L)'
;MDAGEAHLTSYVGPWRPIDVVIVGGYSRHHSARARTFEQVAALSNAYEVAFHLDSSRLTRLAESTLGRLLPGLGKHRRPRAVAMIARPPVFGRRFYELLGASKIALNGAIDMAGADRGNMRCFEAMGCGALLVSDNGNYPPGMTPGVTIETYGSAEVAASTISQALMNWPRSAEIAARGRNELNRFYTKTRQWRDFVDLVERI
;
A
#
# COMPACT_ATOMS: atom_id res chain seq x y z
N MET A 1 -19.31 -18.87 -16.99
CA MET A 1 -18.32 -17.80 -16.73
C MET A 1 -18.90 -16.97 -15.60
N ASP A 2 -18.26 -17.03 -14.44
CA ASP A 2 -18.81 -16.46 -13.21
C ASP A 2 -18.54 -14.95 -13.17
N ALA A 3 -19.60 -14.15 -13.08
CA ALA A 3 -19.55 -12.69 -13.21
C ALA A 3 -18.83 -11.99 -12.03
N GLY A 4 -18.40 -12.74 -11.01
CA GLY A 4 -17.77 -12.22 -9.79
C GLY A 4 -16.23 -12.16 -9.80
N GLU A 5 -15.55 -12.79 -10.77
CA GLU A 5 -14.09 -12.98 -10.71
C GLU A 5 -13.27 -11.79 -11.25
N ALA A 6 -13.90 -10.85 -11.97
CA ALA A 6 -13.22 -9.84 -12.77
C ALA A 6 -13.18 -8.40 -12.20
N HIS A 7 -13.55 -8.16 -10.93
CA HIS A 7 -13.73 -6.77 -10.48
C HIS A 7 -12.43 -5.99 -10.30
N LEU A 8 -11.35 -6.57 -9.77
CA LEU A 8 -10.08 -5.82 -9.62
C LEU A 8 -9.27 -5.76 -10.92
N THR A 9 -9.42 -6.76 -11.78
CA THR A 9 -8.68 -6.84 -13.05
C THR A 9 -9.11 -5.74 -14.02
N SER A 10 -10.37 -5.27 -13.94
CA SER A 10 -10.85 -4.15 -14.76
C SER A 10 -10.15 -2.82 -14.46
N TYR A 11 -9.48 -2.69 -13.31
CA TYR A 11 -8.70 -1.50 -12.97
C TYR A 11 -7.25 -1.56 -13.48
N VAL A 12 -6.82 -2.66 -14.10
CA VAL A 12 -5.45 -2.79 -14.59
C VAL A 12 -5.31 -2.06 -15.93
N GLY A 13 -4.77 -0.84 -15.85
CA GLY A 13 -4.46 -0.03 -17.03
C GLY A 13 -3.10 -0.38 -17.66
N PRO A 14 -2.95 -0.17 -18.99
CA PRO A 14 -1.66 -0.30 -19.67
C PRO A 14 -0.69 0.84 -19.31
N TRP A 15 -1.21 1.96 -18.81
CA TRP A 15 -0.45 3.14 -18.41
C TRP A 15 -0.58 3.36 -16.90
N ARG A 16 0.56 3.45 -16.20
CA ARG A 16 0.65 3.65 -14.75
C ARG A 16 1.45 4.92 -14.44
N PRO A 17 0.80 6.11 -14.44
CA PRO A 17 1.49 7.40 -14.28
C PRO A 17 2.01 7.64 -12.86
N ILE A 18 1.51 6.90 -11.86
CA ILE A 18 1.94 7.07 -10.47
C ILE A 18 3.03 6.04 -10.19
N ASP A 19 4.22 6.49 -9.79
CA ASP A 19 5.32 5.59 -9.49
C ASP A 19 5.09 4.85 -8.16
N VAL A 20 4.66 5.58 -7.13
CA VAL A 20 4.45 5.03 -5.78
C VAL A 20 3.19 5.59 -5.17
N VAL A 21 2.32 4.71 -4.67
CA VAL A 21 1.12 5.10 -3.93
C VAL A 21 1.10 4.54 -2.51
N ILE A 22 0.59 5.35 -1.58
CA ILE A 22 0.17 4.92 -0.25
C ILE A 22 -1.26 5.39 -0.03
N VAL A 23 -2.12 4.49 0.48
CA VAL A 23 -3.48 4.84 0.90
C VAL A 23 -3.75 4.31 2.30
N GLY A 24 -4.12 5.19 3.23
CA GLY A 24 -4.52 4.79 4.59
C GLY A 24 -4.26 5.85 5.64
N GLY A 25 -4.37 5.50 6.92
CA GLY A 25 -4.10 6.44 8.00
C GLY A 25 -2.60 6.73 8.18
N TYR A 26 -2.29 7.93 8.66
CA TYR A 26 -1.01 8.25 9.29
C TYR A 26 -1.18 8.34 10.81
N SER A 27 -0.27 7.73 11.55
CA SER A 27 -0.19 7.89 13.01
C SER A 27 1.25 8.00 13.45
N ARG A 28 1.54 9.03 14.26
CA ARG A 28 2.86 9.23 14.89
C ARG A 28 3.22 8.13 15.89
N HIS A 29 2.22 7.40 16.38
CA HIS A 29 2.42 6.33 17.37
C HIS A 29 3.06 5.10 16.73
N HIS A 30 3.07 5.01 15.39
CA HIS A 30 3.74 3.96 14.64
C HIS A 30 5.06 4.46 14.07
N SER A 31 6.07 4.53 14.93
CA SER A 31 7.35 5.18 14.62
C SER A 31 8.10 4.54 13.46
N ALA A 32 8.01 3.21 13.29
CA ALA A 32 8.60 2.51 12.15
C ALA A 32 7.92 2.95 10.83
N ARG A 33 6.58 2.89 10.79
CA ARG A 33 5.78 3.29 9.62
C ARG A 33 5.96 4.78 9.28
N ALA A 34 6.01 5.65 10.29
CA ALA A 34 6.23 7.07 10.10
C ALA A 34 7.61 7.35 9.46
N ARG A 35 8.66 6.66 9.92
CA ARG A 35 10.00 6.75 9.32
C ARG A 35 10.03 6.24 7.88
N THR A 36 9.39 5.10 7.59
CA THR A 36 9.25 4.59 6.23
C THR A 36 8.56 5.62 5.33
N PHE A 37 7.47 6.22 5.80
CA PHE A 37 6.74 7.23 5.02
C PHE A 37 7.61 8.45 4.74
N GLU A 38 8.41 8.89 5.70
CA GLU A 38 9.34 10.01 5.50
C GLU A 38 10.42 9.69 4.47
N GLN A 39 11.07 8.53 4.56
CA GLN A 39 12.09 8.09 3.60
C GLN A 39 11.52 7.94 2.19
N VAL A 40 10.34 7.34 2.05
CA VAL A 40 9.68 7.20 0.74
C VAL A 40 9.16 8.53 0.22
N ALA A 41 8.68 9.43 1.07
CA ALA A 41 8.26 10.77 0.65
C ALA A 41 9.42 11.57 0.06
N ALA A 42 10.66 11.36 0.53
CA ALA A 42 11.85 12.02 -0.01
C ALA A 42 12.14 11.63 -1.48
N LEU A 43 11.59 10.50 -1.96
CA LEU A 43 11.69 10.09 -3.37
C LEU A 43 10.87 10.98 -4.32
N SER A 44 9.97 11.83 -3.79
CA SER A 44 9.14 12.76 -4.60
C SER A 44 9.94 13.78 -5.41
N ASN A 45 11.23 13.95 -5.15
CA ASN A 45 12.11 14.77 -5.97
C ASN A 45 12.43 14.15 -7.35
N ALA A 46 12.24 12.84 -7.50
CA ALA A 46 12.60 12.10 -8.72
C ALA A 46 11.43 11.28 -9.30
N TYR A 47 10.40 11.01 -8.51
CA TYR A 47 9.29 10.12 -8.88
C TYR A 47 7.94 10.71 -8.50
N GLU A 48 6.87 10.28 -9.19
CA GLU A 48 5.50 10.64 -8.83
C GLU A 48 5.05 9.81 -7.62
N VAL A 49 5.18 10.40 -6.43
CA VAL A 49 4.83 9.78 -5.15
C VAL A 49 3.52 10.37 -4.60
N ALA A 50 2.50 9.53 -4.48
CA ALA A 50 1.15 9.92 -4.08
C ALA A 50 0.77 9.33 -2.71
N PHE A 51 0.70 10.18 -1.67
CA PHE A 51 0.32 9.77 -0.31
C PHE A 51 -1.11 10.20 0.00
N HIS A 52 -2.09 9.30 -0.15
CA HIS A 52 -3.49 9.54 0.22
C HIS A 52 -3.71 9.15 1.67
N LEU A 53 -3.51 10.12 2.56
CA LEU A 53 -3.47 9.87 4.00
C LEU A 53 -4.71 10.42 4.70
N ASP A 54 -5.37 9.56 5.46
CA ASP A 54 -6.40 10.03 6.39
C ASP A 54 -5.75 10.85 7.51
N SER A 55 -6.37 11.97 7.84
CA SER A 55 -5.84 12.96 8.79
C SER A 55 -6.95 13.46 9.72
N SER A 56 -6.68 13.37 11.02
CA SER A 56 -7.59 13.93 12.02
C SER A 56 -7.74 15.43 11.84
N ARG A 57 -8.89 15.99 12.26
CA ARG A 57 -9.13 17.45 12.25
C ARG A 57 -8.00 18.21 12.96
N LEU A 58 -7.47 17.63 14.05
CA LEU A 58 -6.36 18.21 14.81
C LEU A 58 -5.05 18.21 14.04
N THR A 59 -4.77 17.19 13.22
CA THR A 59 -3.60 17.15 12.33
C THR A 59 -3.70 18.24 11.28
N ARG A 60 -4.87 18.38 10.64
CA ARG A 60 -5.13 19.43 9.66
C ARG A 60 -4.98 20.84 10.27
N LEU A 61 -5.49 21.03 11.48
CA LEU A 61 -5.31 22.29 12.21
C LEU A 61 -3.83 22.54 12.49
N ALA A 62 -3.12 21.56 13.04
CA ALA A 62 -1.71 21.69 13.40
C ALA A 62 -0.79 22.01 12.21
N GLU A 63 -1.16 21.57 11.01
CA GLU A 63 -0.38 21.78 9.78
C GLU A 63 -0.71 23.09 9.05
N SER A 64 -1.86 23.71 9.36
CA SER A 64 -2.28 25.01 8.81
C SER A 64 -1.34 26.15 9.21
N THR A 65 -1.34 27.26 8.44
CA THR A 65 -0.53 28.45 8.74
C THR A 65 -0.77 28.97 10.16
N LEU A 66 -2.03 28.99 10.61
CA LEU A 66 -2.40 29.41 11.97
C LEU A 66 -1.95 28.39 13.02
N GLY A 67 -2.18 27.10 12.79
CA GLY A 67 -1.74 26.05 13.71
C GLY A 67 -0.22 25.90 13.80
N ARG A 68 0.52 26.45 12.84
CA ARG A 68 1.99 26.56 12.91
C ARG A 68 2.46 27.49 14.02
N LEU A 69 1.70 28.55 14.28
CA LEU A 69 1.98 29.58 15.28
C LEU A 69 1.47 29.20 16.69
N LEU A 70 0.54 28.25 16.79
CA LEU A 70 -0.03 27.81 18.07
C LEU A 70 0.93 26.86 18.84
N PRO A 71 1.30 27.19 20.09
CA PRO A 71 2.14 26.32 20.91
C PRO A 71 1.44 25.00 21.24
N GLY A 72 2.21 23.92 21.37
CA GLY A 72 1.69 22.59 21.75
C GLY A 72 1.07 21.76 20.63
N LEU A 73 0.82 22.33 19.44
CA LEU A 73 0.30 21.58 18.28
C LEU A 73 1.37 20.87 17.45
N GLY A 74 2.65 21.21 17.63
CA GLY A 74 3.76 20.64 16.87
C GLY A 74 3.81 19.10 16.89
N LYS A 75 3.46 18.49 18.03
CA LYS A 75 3.41 17.03 18.19
C LYS A 75 2.39 16.33 17.27
N HIS A 76 1.40 17.05 16.74
CA HIS A 76 0.36 16.51 15.86
C HIS A 76 0.68 16.66 14.37
N ARG A 77 1.81 17.30 14.02
CA ARG A 77 2.21 17.49 12.62
C ARG A 77 2.87 16.24 12.07
N ARG A 78 2.66 15.98 10.79
CA ARG A 78 3.45 14.99 10.03
C ARG A 78 4.87 15.53 9.77
N PRO A 79 5.85 14.63 9.53
CA PRO A 79 7.14 15.01 8.99
C PRO A 79 6.97 15.87 7.74
N ARG A 80 7.85 16.86 7.55
CA ARG A 80 7.68 17.86 6.48
C ARG A 80 7.62 17.22 5.10
N ALA A 81 8.46 16.22 4.83
CA ALA A 81 8.45 15.48 3.56
C ALA A 81 7.08 14.85 3.29
N VAL A 82 6.48 14.20 4.29
CA VAL A 82 5.15 13.58 4.19
C VAL A 82 4.06 14.63 4.02
N ALA A 83 4.09 15.70 4.81
CA ALA A 83 3.06 16.74 4.79
C ALA A 83 2.99 17.46 3.44
N MET A 84 4.12 17.66 2.75
CA MET A 84 4.17 18.36 1.46
C MET A 84 3.54 17.57 0.31
N ILE A 85 3.56 16.24 0.37
CA ILE A 85 3.01 15.37 -0.69
C ILE A 85 1.67 14.73 -0.32
N ALA A 86 1.20 14.93 0.91
CA ALA A 86 -0.03 14.32 1.39
C ALA A 86 -1.26 14.88 0.66
N ARG A 87 -2.07 13.97 0.13
CA ARG A 87 -3.33 14.20 -0.56
C ARG A 87 -4.50 13.71 0.31
N PRO A 88 -5.73 14.21 0.09
CA PRO A 88 -6.93 13.72 0.77
C PRO A 88 -7.10 12.20 0.62
N PRO A 89 -7.69 11.51 1.62
CA PRO A 89 -7.92 10.08 1.52
C PRO A 89 -8.90 9.74 0.39
N VAL A 90 -8.70 8.58 -0.23
CA VAL A 90 -9.55 8.05 -1.31
C VAL A 90 -10.18 6.73 -0.89
N PHE A 91 -11.39 6.46 -1.38
CA PHE A 91 -12.19 5.30 -0.98
C PHE A 91 -12.95 4.71 -2.18
N GLY A 92 -13.45 3.49 -2.02
CA GLY A 92 -14.31 2.82 -2.99
C GLY A 92 -13.66 2.66 -4.38
N ARG A 93 -14.43 2.88 -5.44
CA ARG A 93 -13.95 2.72 -6.83
C ARG A 93 -12.73 3.58 -7.14
N ARG A 94 -12.69 4.82 -6.63
CA ARG A 94 -11.56 5.73 -6.85
C ARG A 94 -10.27 5.21 -6.24
N PHE A 95 -10.36 4.48 -5.14
CA PHE A 95 -9.21 3.82 -4.54
C PHE A 95 -8.66 2.70 -5.45
N TYR A 96 -9.53 1.87 -6.04
CA TYR A 96 -9.11 0.83 -6.99
C TYR A 96 -8.54 1.41 -8.29
N GLU A 97 -9.12 2.48 -8.82
CA GLU A 97 -8.56 3.23 -9.96
C GLU A 97 -7.16 3.76 -9.65
N LEU A 98 -6.96 4.31 -8.46
CA LEU A 98 -5.66 4.84 -8.03
C LEU A 98 -4.62 3.72 -7.96
N LEU A 99 -4.96 2.57 -7.36
CA LEU A 99 -4.07 1.40 -7.35
C LEU A 99 -3.78 0.88 -8.77
N GLY A 100 -4.79 0.86 -9.64
CA GLY A 100 -4.68 0.48 -11.04
C GLY A 100 -3.77 1.40 -11.87
N ALA A 101 -3.71 2.68 -11.51
CA ALA A 101 -2.85 3.68 -12.12
C ALA A 101 -1.43 3.75 -11.50
N SER A 102 -1.15 2.95 -10.46
CA SER A 102 0.11 3.01 -9.71
C SER A 102 1.03 1.84 -10.03
N LYS A 103 2.32 2.10 -10.26
CA LYS A 103 3.33 1.05 -10.45
C LYS A 103 3.55 0.25 -9.16
N ILE A 104 3.82 0.96 -8.07
CA ILE A 104 4.09 0.38 -6.76
C ILE A 104 3.04 0.85 -5.75
N ALA A 105 2.50 -0.08 -4.97
CA ALA A 105 1.72 0.21 -3.78
C ALA A 105 2.55 -0.13 -2.54
N LEU A 106 2.89 0.88 -1.74
CA LEU A 106 3.58 0.67 -0.49
C LEU A 106 2.58 0.33 0.61
N ASN A 107 2.79 -0.82 1.24
CA ASN A 107 2.14 -1.23 2.47
C ASN A 107 3.16 -1.21 3.61
N GLY A 108 2.68 -0.99 4.83
CA GLY A 108 3.53 -1.05 6.01
C GLY A 108 2.67 -1.33 7.23
N ALA A 109 3.02 -2.37 7.97
CA ALA A 109 2.29 -2.74 9.16
C ALA A 109 2.31 -1.63 10.23
N ILE A 110 1.27 -1.66 11.05
CA ILE A 110 1.25 -0.97 12.33
C ILE A 110 1.83 -1.89 13.39
N ASP A 111 2.44 -1.34 14.43
CA ASP A 111 3.21 -2.12 15.42
C ASP A 111 2.39 -3.22 16.13
N MET A 112 1.06 -3.16 16.04
CA MET A 112 0.14 -4.12 16.66
C MET A 112 -0.05 -5.43 15.88
N ALA A 113 0.45 -5.54 14.63
CA ALA A 113 0.18 -6.69 13.77
C ALA A 113 1.07 -7.93 14.04
N GLY A 114 1.92 -7.91 15.07
CA GLY A 114 2.83 -9.02 15.38
C GLY A 114 3.78 -9.31 14.21
N ALA A 115 3.90 -10.57 13.81
CA ALA A 115 4.66 -10.98 12.63
C ALA A 115 3.82 -11.05 11.35
N ASP A 116 2.49 -11.02 11.44
CA ASP A 116 1.61 -11.20 10.29
C ASP A 116 1.46 -9.90 9.49
N ARG A 117 1.49 -10.01 8.16
CA ARG A 117 1.50 -8.88 7.22
C ARG A 117 0.42 -8.95 6.16
N GLY A 118 -0.30 -10.06 6.08
CA GLY A 118 -1.49 -10.18 5.25
C GLY A 118 -2.61 -9.26 5.73
N ASN A 119 -2.90 -8.20 4.96
CA ASN A 119 -4.06 -7.36 5.18
C ASN A 119 -4.74 -7.03 3.85
N MET A 120 -5.94 -6.44 3.89
CA MET A 120 -6.72 -6.17 2.69
C MET A 120 -5.96 -5.36 1.62
N ARG A 121 -5.10 -4.42 2.02
CA ARG A 121 -4.32 -3.59 1.08
C ARG A 121 -3.39 -4.45 0.21
N CYS A 122 -2.86 -5.54 0.74
CA CYS A 122 -2.02 -6.47 -0.01
C CYS A 122 -2.81 -7.07 -1.18
N PHE A 123 -4.01 -7.59 -0.90
CA PHE A 123 -4.89 -8.18 -1.92
C PHE A 123 -5.38 -7.14 -2.93
N GLU A 124 -5.77 -5.96 -2.47
CA GLU A 124 -6.30 -4.89 -3.33
C GLU A 124 -5.23 -4.34 -4.26
N ALA A 125 -4.02 -4.08 -3.75
CA ALA A 125 -2.90 -3.59 -4.54
C ALA A 125 -2.48 -4.58 -5.63
N MET A 126 -2.21 -5.83 -5.24
CA MET A 126 -1.80 -6.89 -6.16
C MET A 126 -2.92 -7.24 -7.15
N GLY A 127 -4.18 -7.27 -6.70
CA GLY A 127 -5.34 -7.50 -7.56
C GLY A 127 -5.52 -6.41 -8.63
N CYS A 128 -5.28 -5.14 -8.28
CA CYS A 128 -5.19 -4.03 -9.21
C CYS A 128 -3.86 -3.97 -10.00
N GLY A 129 -3.02 -5.00 -9.90
CA GLY A 129 -1.79 -5.16 -10.66
C GLY A 129 -0.64 -4.24 -10.29
N ALA A 130 -0.71 -3.55 -9.15
CA ALA A 130 0.44 -2.82 -8.62
C ALA A 130 1.42 -3.80 -7.97
N LEU A 131 2.72 -3.51 -8.06
CA LEU A 131 3.70 -4.22 -7.26
C LEU A 131 3.50 -3.87 -5.79
N LEU A 132 3.24 -4.87 -4.95
CA LEU A 132 3.22 -4.68 -3.50
C LEU A 132 4.66 -4.62 -3.00
N VAL A 133 5.01 -3.51 -2.35
CA VAL A 133 6.22 -3.38 -1.52
C VAL A 133 5.76 -3.28 -0.07
N SER A 134 6.23 -4.15 0.81
CA SER A 134 5.71 -4.23 2.19
C SER A 134 6.77 -4.65 3.20
N ASP A 135 6.56 -4.42 4.50
CA ASP A 135 7.56 -4.76 5.52
C ASP A 135 7.73 -6.27 5.72
N ASN A 136 8.91 -6.72 6.15
CA ASN A 136 9.19 -8.13 6.39
C ASN A 136 8.23 -8.75 7.43
N GLY A 137 7.79 -9.98 7.18
CA GLY A 137 6.93 -10.74 8.07
C GLY A 137 6.26 -11.92 7.36
N ASN A 138 5.22 -12.46 7.98
CA ASN A 138 4.46 -13.60 7.47
C ASN A 138 3.35 -13.11 6.55
N TYR A 139 3.34 -13.66 5.33
CA TYR A 139 2.34 -13.37 4.33
C TYR A 139 1.51 -14.62 4.03
N PRO A 140 0.24 -14.44 3.64
CA PRO A 140 -0.62 -15.56 3.32
C PRO A 140 -0.18 -16.21 1.98
N PRO A 141 -0.65 -17.42 1.66
CA PRO A 141 -0.26 -18.13 0.42
C PRO A 141 -0.39 -17.28 -0.84
N GLY A 142 0.56 -17.40 -1.78
CA GLY A 142 0.59 -16.59 -3.01
C GLY A 142 1.22 -15.21 -2.86
N MET A 143 1.67 -14.83 -1.65
CA MET A 143 2.45 -13.63 -1.38
C MET A 143 3.87 -14.00 -0.90
N THR A 144 4.75 -14.32 -1.84
CA THR A 144 6.14 -14.73 -1.60
C THR A 144 7.13 -13.59 -1.90
N PRO A 145 7.93 -13.14 -0.92
CA PRO A 145 8.97 -12.12 -1.10
C PRO A 145 9.94 -12.46 -2.24
N GLY A 146 10.26 -11.47 -3.07
CA GLY A 146 11.15 -11.59 -4.24
C GLY A 146 10.56 -12.38 -5.43
N VAL A 147 9.36 -12.95 -5.28
CA VAL A 147 8.71 -13.77 -6.32
C VAL A 147 7.43 -13.11 -6.81
N THR A 148 6.55 -12.68 -5.90
CA THR A 148 5.25 -12.07 -6.18
C THR A 148 5.05 -10.71 -5.53
N ILE A 149 5.86 -10.40 -4.52
CA ILE A 149 5.88 -9.13 -3.78
C ILE A 149 7.34 -8.77 -3.47
N GLU A 150 7.60 -7.52 -3.14
CA GLU A 150 8.89 -7.10 -2.60
C GLU A 150 8.76 -6.76 -1.11
N THR A 151 9.81 -7.05 -0.33
CA THR A 151 9.79 -6.72 1.11
C THR A 151 11.03 -5.98 1.59
N TYR A 152 10.88 -5.23 2.69
CA TYR A 152 11.96 -4.46 3.30
C TYR A 152 12.04 -4.66 4.82
N GLY A 153 13.25 -4.57 5.36
CA GLY A 153 13.52 -4.68 6.80
C GLY A 153 13.62 -3.34 7.55
N SER A 154 13.80 -2.21 6.85
CA SER A 154 13.91 -0.88 7.45
C SER A 154 13.35 0.21 6.53
N ALA A 155 13.22 1.43 7.04
CA ALA A 155 12.73 2.59 6.29
C ALA A 155 13.66 2.94 5.10
N GLU A 156 14.97 2.86 5.31
CA GLU A 156 15.99 3.14 4.30
C GLU A 156 15.98 2.06 3.22
N VAL A 157 15.85 0.80 3.63
CA VAL A 157 15.71 -0.33 2.71
C VAL A 157 14.41 -0.22 1.91
N ALA A 158 13.32 0.30 2.49
CA ALA A 158 12.07 0.52 1.75
C ALA A 158 12.26 1.50 0.58
N ALA A 159 12.88 2.66 0.83
CA ALA A 159 13.13 3.66 -0.20
C ALA A 159 14.10 3.15 -1.28
N SER A 160 15.13 2.41 -0.87
CA SER A 160 16.06 1.74 -1.79
C SER A 160 15.36 0.69 -2.66
N THR A 161 14.53 -0.18 -2.06
CA THR A 161 13.76 -1.23 -2.76
C THR A 161 12.84 -0.61 -3.80
N ILE A 162 12.11 0.45 -3.43
CA ILE A 162 11.25 1.19 -4.35
C ILE A 162 12.05 1.79 -5.51
N SER A 163 13.16 2.45 -5.21
CA SER A 163 13.99 3.08 -6.24
C SER A 163 14.56 2.05 -7.21
N GLN A 164 15.06 0.91 -6.70
CA GLN A 164 15.55 -0.20 -7.53
C GLN A 164 14.45 -0.81 -8.40
N ALA A 165 13.25 -1.01 -7.84
CA ALA A 165 12.10 -1.51 -8.59
C ALA A 165 11.68 -0.54 -9.71
N LEU A 166 11.74 0.77 -9.48
CA LEU A 166 11.41 1.77 -10.50
C LEU A 166 12.49 1.87 -11.58
N MET A 167 13.77 1.80 -11.22
CA MET A 167 14.88 1.78 -12.18
C MET A 167 14.87 0.55 -13.09
N ASN A 168 14.40 -0.60 -12.59
CA ASN A 168 14.23 -1.82 -13.36
C ASN A 168 12.75 -2.21 -13.50
N TRP A 169 11.92 -1.23 -13.89
CA TRP A 169 10.49 -1.41 -13.94
C TRP A 169 10.01 -2.61 -14.77
N PRO A 170 10.57 -2.95 -15.95
CA PRO A 170 10.13 -4.12 -16.71
C PRO A 170 10.18 -5.42 -15.89
N ARG A 171 11.27 -5.66 -15.15
CA ARG A 171 11.40 -6.81 -14.24
C ARG A 171 10.41 -6.73 -13.08
N SER A 172 10.26 -5.57 -12.46
CA SER A 172 9.34 -5.38 -11.35
C SER A 172 7.86 -5.53 -11.76
N ALA A 173 7.52 -5.17 -12.99
CA ALA A 173 6.19 -5.40 -13.55
C ALA A 173 5.89 -6.89 -13.74
N GLU A 174 6.89 -7.72 -14.06
CA GLU A 174 6.73 -9.18 -14.10
C GLU A 174 6.42 -9.78 -12.72
N ILE A 175 7.08 -9.28 -11.66
CA ILE A 175 6.80 -9.67 -10.28
C ILE A 175 5.36 -9.31 -9.90
N ALA A 176 4.93 -8.08 -10.20
CA ALA A 176 3.55 -7.63 -9.96
C ALA A 176 2.53 -8.48 -10.72
N ALA A 177 2.79 -8.79 -12.00
CA ALA A 177 1.93 -9.63 -12.82
C ALA A 177 1.83 -11.06 -12.27
N ARG A 178 2.97 -11.64 -11.84
CA ARG A 178 2.99 -12.96 -11.20
C ARG A 178 2.21 -12.96 -9.90
N GLY A 179 2.38 -11.95 -9.06
CA GLY A 179 1.65 -11.83 -7.80
C GLY A 179 0.15 -11.73 -8.00
N ARG A 180 -0.31 -10.93 -8.96
CA ARG A 180 -1.73 -10.88 -9.33
C ARG A 180 -2.25 -12.24 -9.79
N ASN A 181 -1.51 -12.94 -10.64
CA ASN A 181 -1.91 -14.26 -11.14
C ASN A 181 -2.00 -15.30 -10.01
N GLU A 182 -1.06 -15.30 -9.07
CA GLU A 182 -1.10 -16.16 -7.89
C GLU A 182 -2.30 -15.81 -6.99
N LEU A 183 -2.61 -14.52 -6.77
CA LEU A 183 -3.82 -14.17 -6.01
C LEU A 183 -5.10 -14.68 -6.68
N ASN A 184 -5.23 -14.52 -8.00
CA ASN A 184 -6.38 -15.02 -8.75
C ASN A 184 -6.49 -16.55 -8.69
N ARG A 185 -5.38 -17.27 -8.49
CA ARG A 185 -5.38 -18.72 -8.31
C ARG A 185 -5.74 -19.13 -6.87
N PHE A 186 -5.19 -18.42 -5.88
CA PHE A 186 -5.36 -18.78 -4.48
C PHE A 186 -6.68 -18.32 -3.86
N TYR A 187 -7.21 -17.16 -4.28
CA TYR A 187 -8.29 -16.44 -3.59
C TYR A 187 -9.51 -16.20 -4.48
N THR A 188 -10.05 -17.27 -5.06
CA THR A 188 -11.29 -17.20 -5.85
C THR A 188 -12.53 -17.17 -4.96
N LYS A 189 -13.63 -16.63 -5.48
CA LYS A 189 -14.94 -16.67 -4.80
C LYS A 189 -15.46 -18.08 -4.61
N THR A 190 -15.22 -18.95 -5.59
CA THR A 190 -15.56 -20.38 -5.50
C THR A 190 -14.83 -21.05 -4.34
N ARG A 191 -13.52 -20.80 -4.19
CA ARG A 191 -12.75 -21.34 -3.08
C ARG A 191 -13.19 -20.75 -1.75
N GLN A 192 -13.40 -19.43 -1.68
CA GLN A 192 -13.93 -18.77 -0.48
C GLN A 192 -15.26 -19.37 -0.03
N TRP A 193 -16.18 -19.61 -0.97
CA TRP A 193 -17.48 -20.22 -0.67
C TRP A 193 -17.34 -21.65 -0.17
N ARG A 194 -16.53 -22.47 -0.84
CA ARG A 194 -16.27 -23.84 -0.42
C ARG A 194 -15.64 -23.89 0.97
N ASP A 195 -14.60 -23.10 1.22
CA ASP A 195 -13.93 -23.07 2.52
C ASP A 195 -14.87 -22.57 3.64
N PHE A 196 -15.85 -21.71 3.32
CA PHE A 196 -16.91 -21.31 4.24
C PHE A 196 -17.90 -22.46 4.54
N VAL A 197 -18.37 -23.17 3.51
CA VAL A 197 -19.26 -24.34 3.68
C VAL A 197 -18.57 -25.41 4.52
N ASP A 198 -17.31 -25.74 4.20
CA ASP A 198 -16.50 -26.72 4.94
C ASP A 198 -16.34 -26.35 6.42
N LEU A 199 -16.31 -25.05 6.76
CA LEU A 199 -16.24 -24.58 8.13
C LEU A 199 -17.56 -24.76 8.86
N VAL A 200 -18.68 -24.42 8.21
CA VAL A 200 -20.03 -24.51 8.81
C VAL A 200 -20.44 -25.97 9.02
N GLU A 201 -20.08 -26.89 8.13
CA GLU A 201 -20.37 -28.33 8.27
C GLU A 201 -19.60 -29.01 9.41
N ARG A 202 -18.55 -28.37 9.95
CA ARG A 202 -17.75 -28.88 11.07
C ARG A 202 -18.24 -28.41 12.44
N ILE A 203 -19.23 -27.53 12.47
CA ILE A 203 -19.87 -27.02 13.70
C ILE A 203 -21.16 -27.80 13.93
#